data_AF-A0A5S4UYN8-F1
#
_entry.id   AF-A0A5S4UYN8-F1
#
_cell.length_a   1.000
_cell.length_b   1.000
_cell.length_c   1.000
_cell.angle_alpha   90.00
_cell.angle_beta   90.00
_cell.angle_gamma   90.00
#
_symmetry.space_group_name_H-M   'P 1'
#
loop_
_entity.id
_entity.type
_entity.pdbx_description
1 polymer ?
#
loop_
_entity_poly.entity_id
_entity_poly.type
_entity_poly.pdbx_seq_one_letter_code
_entity_poly.pdbx_strand_id
1 'polypeptide(L)'
;MPWTYDPTRVGSHKDIFPTLYHFSLSDAYYHALAGRNMLAPVDDENRAFGYNVSLWIDKHGAYPMSGKVAFYPWESADGLRTDNDSAIPVEQQQARQKALPELLRWQLNSQLRGFTD
;
A
#
# COMPACT_ATOMS: atom_id res chain seq x y z
N MET A 1 -13.59 -20.16 0.29
CA MET A 1 -12.45 -19.93 1.22
C MET A 1 -12.92 -19.00 2.33
N PRO A 2 -12.44 -19.14 3.58
CA PRO A 2 -12.75 -18.18 4.63
C PRO A 2 -12.21 -16.80 4.24
N TRP A 3 -12.95 -15.75 4.62
CA TRP A 3 -12.57 -14.35 4.40
C TRP A 3 -12.87 -13.54 5.66
N THR A 4 -12.15 -12.45 5.85
CA THR A 4 -12.33 -11.56 7.00
C THR A 4 -12.31 -10.12 6.52
N TYR A 5 -13.30 -9.34 6.94
CA TYR A 5 -13.38 -7.91 6.63
C TYR A 5 -12.99 -7.10 7.86
N ASP A 6 -11.97 -6.26 7.69
CA ASP A 6 -11.55 -5.27 8.69
C ASP A 6 -11.86 -3.87 8.15
N PRO A 7 -12.82 -3.13 8.74
CA PRO A 7 -13.20 -1.79 8.28
C PRO A 7 -12.12 -0.74 8.51
N THR A 8 -11.14 -1.00 9.38
CA THR A 8 -10.03 -0.07 9.69
C THR A 8 -8.81 -0.27 8.81
N ARG A 9 -8.81 -1.34 8.00
CA ARG A 9 -7.68 -1.75 7.18
C ARG A 9 -7.51 -0.83 5.96
N VAL A 10 -6.54 0.07 6.04
CA VAL A 10 -6.20 1.07 5.00
C VAL A 10 -5.75 0.48 3.65
N GLY A 11 -6.62 0.47 2.65
CA GLY A 11 -6.27 0.01 1.28
C GLY A 11 -6.11 1.14 0.26
N SER A 12 -5.65 0.79 -0.93
CA SER A 12 -5.90 1.59 -2.14
C SER A 12 -6.16 0.73 -3.37
N HIS A 13 -6.23 1.34 -4.55
CA HIS A 13 -6.44 0.64 -5.83
C HIS A 13 -5.48 -0.53 -6.06
N LYS A 14 -4.27 -0.51 -5.48
CA LYS A 14 -3.30 -1.62 -5.59
C LYS A 14 -3.85 -2.93 -5.02
N ASP A 15 -4.78 -2.87 -4.08
CA ASP A 15 -5.30 -4.02 -3.34
C ASP A 15 -6.54 -4.64 -4.00
N ILE A 16 -7.19 -3.91 -4.91
CA ILE A 16 -8.42 -4.36 -5.58
C ILE A 16 -8.18 -5.63 -6.39
N PHE A 17 -7.17 -5.64 -7.28
CA PHE A 17 -6.93 -6.80 -8.13
C PHE A 17 -6.47 -8.05 -7.36
N PRO A 18 -5.50 -7.98 -6.42
CA PRO A 18 -5.16 -9.14 -5.61
C PRO A 18 -6.35 -9.70 -4.81
N THR A 19 -7.24 -8.82 -4.34
CA THR A 19 -8.48 -9.24 -3.67
C THR A 19 -9.39 -10.00 -4.65
N LEU A 20 -9.72 -9.40 -5.79
CA LEU A 20 -10.60 -10.04 -6.78
C LEU A 20 -10.00 -11.33 -7.35
N TYR A 21 -8.72 -11.33 -7.70
CA TYR A 21 -8.01 -12.46 -8.29
C TYR A 21 -7.99 -13.67 -7.35
N HIS A 22 -7.85 -13.45 -6.05
CA HIS A 22 -7.91 -14.55 -5.08
C HIS A 22 -9.26 -15.28 -5.10
N PHE A 23 -10.36 -14.57 -5.38
CA PHE A 23 -11.70 -15.18 -5.41
C PHE A 23 -12.18 -15.57 -6.82
N SER A 24 -11.50 -15.10 -7.87
CA SER A 24 -11.92 -15.33 -9.27
C SER A 24 -11.00 -16.24 -10.05
N LEU A 25 -9.73 -16.37 -9.66
CA LEU A 25 -8.78 -17.24 -10.34
C LEU A 25 -8.73 -18.59 -9.65
N SER A 26 -8.66 -19.67 -10.44
CA SER A 26 -8.47 -21.05 -9.98
C SER A 26 -7.04 -21.27 -9.46
N ASP A 27 -6.66 -20.58 -8.39
CA ASP A 27 -5.33 -20.62 -7.75
C ASP A 27 -4.17 -20.28 -8.69
N ALA A 28 -4.41 -19.43 -9.70
CA ALA A 28 -3.37 -18.99 -10.62
C ALA A 28 -2.36 -18.06 -9.93
N TYR A 29 -1.10 -18.17 -10.36
CA TYR A 29 -0.04 -17.25 -9.93
C TYR A 29 -0.18 -15.89 -10.61
N TYR A 30 0.00 -14.81 -9.84
CA TYR A 30 -0.02 -13.44 -10.34
C TYR A 30 0.95 -12.55 -9.57
N HIS A 31 1.46 -11.50 -10.23
CA HIS A 31 2.29 -10.50 -9.60
C HIS A 31 1.44 -9.40 -8.99
N ALA A 32 1.36 -9.38 -7.65
CA ALA A 32 0.62 -8.36 -6.93
C ALA A 32 1.47 -7.12 -6.55
N LEU A 33 2.80 -7.19 -6.70
CA LEU A 33 3.77 -6.23 -6.15
C LEU A 33 3.43 -5.83 -4.70
N ALA A 34 2.97 -4.60 -4.49
CA ALA A 34 2.61 -4.03 -3.20
C ALA A 34 1.15 -4.29 -2.77
N GLY A 35 0.30 -4.76 -3.68
CA GLY A 35 -1.12 -4.99 -3.45
C GLY A 35 -1.40 -6.29 -2.71
N ARG A 36 -2.32 -6.30 -1.76
CA ARG A 36 -2.67 -7.47 -0.94
C ARG A 36 -4.17 -7.73 -1.02
N ASN A 37 -4.56 -9.01 -0.97
CA ASN A 37 -5.97 -9.39 -0.78
C ASN A 37 -6.44 -8.85 0.58
N MET A 38 -7.32 -7.86 0.58
CA MET A 38 -7.83 -7.19 1.80
C MET A 38 -8.78 -8.06 2.61
N LEU A 39 -9.28 -9.16 2.03
CA LEU A 39 -10.18 -10.10 2.68
C LEU A 39 -9.47 -11.37 3.15
N ALA A 40 -8.13 -11.37 3.11
CA ALA A 40 -7.35 -12.50 3.58
C ALA A 40 -7.59 -12.74 5.09
N PRO A 41 -7.79 -14.00 5.53
CA PRO A 41 -7.95 -14.31 6.95
C PRO A 41 -6.76 -13.89 7.83
N VAL A 42 -5.57 -13.85 7.23
CA VAL A 42 -4.34 -13.34 7.84
C VAL A 42 -3.78 -12.27 6.91
N ASP A 43 -3.72 -11.03 7.38
CA ASP A 43 -3.17 -9.92 6.61
C ASP A 43 -1.65 -9.78 6.80
N ASP A 44 -1.03 -8.95 5.97
CA ASP A 44 0.39 -8.59 6.03
C ASP A 44 0.53 -7.09 6.27
N GLU A 45 0.95 -6.70 7.48
CA GLU A 45 1.12 -5.31 7.88
C GLU A 45 2.10 -4.53 6.99
N ASN A 46 3.08 -5.19 6.36
CA ASN A 46 4.03 -4.53 5.46
C ASN A 46 3.39 -4.13 4.13
N ARG A 47 2.25 -4.72 3.78
CA ARG A 47 1.47 -4.40 2.59
C ARG A 47 0.19 -3.64 2.96
N ALA A 48 0.05 -3.37 4.26
CA ALA A 48 -1.10 -2.76 4.86
C ALA A 48 -1.13 -1.23 4.75
N PHE A 49 -1.05 -0.72 3.53
CA PHE A 49 -1.00 0.72 3.27
C PHE A 49 -1.80 1.09 2.02
N GLY A 50 -2.27 2.33 1.97
CA GLY A 50 -2.83 2.96 0.78
C GLY A 50 -1.76 3.80 0.10
N TYR A 51 -1.74 3.77 -1.23
CA TYR A 51 -0.78 4.51 -2.02
C TYR A 51 -1.41 5.09 -3.29
N ASN A 52 -1.05 6.33 -3.59
CA ASN A 52 -1.10 6.94 -4.91
C ASN A 52 0.15 7.84 -5.10
N VAL A 53 0.26 8.49 -6.26
CA VAL A 53 1.45 9.31 -6.60
C VAL A 53 1.66 10.55 -5.72
N SER A 54 0.63 10.99 -4.99
CA SER A 54 0.65 12.19 -4.15
C SER A 54 0.61 11.87 -2.65
N LEU A 55 0.20 10.66 -2.27
CA LEU A 55 -0.10 10.31 -0.89
C LEU A 55 0.20 8.83 -0.59
N TRP A 56 0.83 8.60 0.55
CA TRP A 56 0.89 7.31 1.23
C TRP A 56 0.09 7.41 2.53
N ILE A 57 -0.66 6.37 2.87
CA ILE A 57 -1.38 6.26 4.15
C ILE A 57 -1.19 4.87 4.74
N ASP A 58 -1.07 4.75 6.05
CA ASP A 58 -1.04 3.46 6.76
C ASP A 58 -1.87 3.54 8.05
N LYS A 59 -1.75 2.55 8.94
CA LYS A 59 -2.47 2.54 10.22
C LYS A 59 -2.10 3.68 11.18
N HIS A 60 -1.01 4.40 10.92
CA HIS A 60 -0.51 5.47 11.77
C HIS A 60 -0.91 6.85 11.28
N GLY A 61 -0.95 7.06 9.96
CA GLY A 61 -1.27 8.39 9.42
C GLY A 61 -1.06 8.52 7.92
N ALA A 62 -0.99 9.77 7.51
CA ALA A 62 -0.76 10.21 6.14
C ALA A 62 0.65 10.77 5.94
N TYR A 63 1.23 10.44 4.79
CA TYR A 63 2.54 10.90 4.37
C TYR A 63 2.42 11.46 2.94
N PRO A 64 2.56 12.78 2.76
CA PRO A 64 2.65 13.36 1.42
C PRO A 64 3.82 12.74 0.65
N MET A 65 3.58 12.40 -0.62
CA MET A 65 4.60 11.87 -1.54
C MET A 65 5.25 12.97 -2.38
N SER A 66 4.70 14.18 -2.36
CA SER A 66 5.21 15.36 -3.07
C SER A 66 5.42 16.51 -2.11
N GLY A 67 6.47 17.30 -2.34
CA GLY A 67 6.76 18.50 -1.54
C GLY A 67 7.57 18.18 -0.29
N LYS A 68 7.20 18.78 0.85
CA LYS A 68 7.94 18.68 2.11
C LYS A 68 7.75 17.30 2.74
N VAL A 69 8.85 16.71 3.21
CA VAL A 69 8.83 15.50 4.05
C VAL A 69 8.04 15.78 5.32
N ALA A 70 6.92 15.07 5.49
CA ALA A 70 6.00 15.24 6.61
C ALA A 70 5.21 13.96 6.87
N PHE A 71 4.77 13.81 8.11
CA PHE A 71 3.86 12.78 8.58
C PHE A 71 2.75 13.45 9.39
N TYR A 72 1.51 13.09 9.11
CA TYR A 72 0.32 13.57 9.81
C TYR A 72 -0.39 12.37 10.45
N PRO A 73 -0.33 12.21 11.78
CA PRO A 73 -0.98 11.08 12.45
C PRO A 73 -2.51 11.18 12.34
N TRP A 74 -3.20 10.04 12.44
CA TRP A 74 -4.66 10.04 12.59
C TRP A 74 -5.08 10.60 13.94
N GLU A 75 -6.17 11.37 13.97
CA GLU A 75 -6.78 11.87 15.23
C GLU A 75 -7.38 10.73 16.08
N SER A 76 -7.78 9.62 15.44
CA SER A 76 -8.39 8.46 16.11
C SER A 76 -8.08 7.17 15.36
N ALA A 77 -8.20 6.02 16.04
CA ALA A 77 -7.93 4.71 15.44
C ALA A 77 -8.99 4.27 14.40
N ASP A 78 -10.20 4.83 14.45
CA ASP A 78 -11.34 4.38 13.64
C ASP A 78 -11.63 5.29 12.44
N GLY A 79 -10.73 6.23 12.11
CA GLY A 79 -10.95 7.22 11.06
C GLY A 79 -9.67 7.70 10.39
N LEU A 80 -9.84 8.32 9.21
CA LEU A 80 -8.73 8.83 8.38
C LEU A 80 -8.58 10.35 8.43
N ARG A 81 -9.10 10.97 9.49
CA ARG A 81 -8.92 12.39 9.75
C ARG A 81 -7.56 12.58 10.42
N THR A 82 -6.73 13.45 9.86
CA THR A 82 -5.39 13.73 10.38
C THR A 82 -5.43 14.81 11.46
N ASP A 83 -4.49 14.72 12.40
CA ASP A 83 -4.15 15.85 13.26
C ASP A 83 -3.58 17.01 12.41
N ASN A 84 -3.63 18.23 12.95
CA ASN A 84 -3.04 19.41 12.34
C ASN A 84 -1.52 19.45 12.52
N ASP A 85 -1.00 18.79 13.55
CA ASP A 85 0.43 18.74 13.83
C ASP A 85 1.15 17.73 12.93
N SER A 86 2.26 18.16 12.33
CA SER A 86 3.10 17.32 11.48
C SER A 86 4.39 16.92 12.21
N ALA A 87 4.83 15.69 11.98
CA ALA A 87 6.16 15.22 12.38
C ALA A 87 7.00 14.81 11.15
N ILE A 88 8.25 14.44 11.39
CA ILE A 88 9.11 13.85 10.36
C ILE A 88 8.85 12.33 10.37
N PRO A 89 8.57 11.70 9.21
CA PRO A 89 8.43 10.24 9.13
C PRO A 89 9.71 9.54 9.57
N VAL A 90 9.60 8.36 10.16
CA VAL A 90 10.77 7.53 10.48
C VAL A 90 11.55 7.15 9.21
N GLU A 91 12.86 6.95 9.34
CA GLU A 91 13.76 6.71 8.20
C GLU A 91 13.30 5.53 7.32
N GLN A 92 12.88 4.42 7.96
CA GLN A 92 12.36 3.26 7.24
C GLN A 92 11.16 3.61 6.36
N GLN A 93 10.25 4.47 6.84
CA GLN A 93 9.09 4.88 6.07
C GLN A 93 9.48 5.79 4.90
N GLN A 94 10.43 6.70 5.10
CA GLN A 94 10.99 7.51 4.01
C GLN A 94 11.64 6.63 2.92
N ALA A 95 12.39 5.61 3.33
CA ALA A 95 13.00 4.65 2.41
C ALA A 95 11.94 3.90 1.58
N ARG A 96 10.82 3.51 2.21
CA ARG A 96 9.69 2.86 1.51
C ARG A 96 9.00 3.80 0.52
N GLN A 97 8.76 5.05 0.90
CA GLN A 97 8.17 6.06 0.01
C GLN A 97 9.06 6.31 -1.22
N LYS A 98 10.38 6.22 -1.07
CA LYS A 98 11.32 6.31 -2.21
C LYS A 98 11.35 5.03 -3.06
N ALA A 99 11.38 3.86 -2.43
CA ALA A 99 11.58 2.59 -3.12
C ALA A 99 10.36 2.13 -3.93
N LEU A 100 9.13 2.37 -3.46
CA LEU A 100 7.94 1.86 -4.13
C LEU A 100 7.74 2.43 -5.55
N PRO A 101 7.83 3.74 -5.81
CA PRO A 101 7.78 4.27 -7.17
C PRO A 101 8.83 3.68 -8.10
N GLU A 102 10.04 3.43 -7.60
CA GLU A 102 11.12 2.80 -8.36
C GLU A 102 10.78 1.36 -8.72
N LEU A 103 10.25 0.58 -7.77
CA LEU A 103 9.78 -0.79 -7.99
C LEU A 103 8.63 -0.86 -9.01
N LEU A 104 7.65 0.04 -8.89
CA LEU A 104 6.52 0.13 -9.82
C LEU A 104 7.01 0.43 -11.24
N ARG A 105 7.95 1.37 -11.38
CA ARG A 105 8.54 1.70 -12.68
C ARG A 105 9.36 0.55 -13.25
N TRP A 106 10.10 -0.15 -12.40
CA TRP A 106 10.85 -1.34 -12.81
C TRP A 106 9.92 -2.42 -13.36
N GLN A 107 8.82 -2.74 -12.67
CA GLN A 107 7.87 -3.76 -13.14
C GLN A 107 7.23 -3.37 -14.49
N LEU A 108 6.84 -2.11 -14.66
CA LEU A 108 6.30 -1.64 -15.92
C LEU A 108 7.31 -1.81 -17.06
N ASN A 109 8.57 -1.44 -16.81
CA ASN A 109 9.64 -1.58 -17.80
C ASN A 109 9.96 -3.05 -18.12
N SER A 110 9.90 -3.94 -17.13
CA SER A 110 10.18 -5.37 -17.33
C SER A 110 9.09 -6.06 -18.15
N GLN A 111 7.83 -5.64 -18.02
CA GLN A 111 6.74 -6.13 -18.86
C GLN A 111 6.89 -5.70 -20.34
N LEU A 112 7.49 -4.52 -20.58
CA LEU A 112 7.71 -4.02 -21.95
C LEU A 112 8.94 -4.63 -22.62
N ARG A 113 10.03 -4.85 -21.86
CA ARG A 113 11.34 -5.22 -22.41
C ARG A 113 11.74 -6.67 -22.15
N GLY A 114 11.02 -7.38 -21.29
CA GLY A 114 11.48 -8.64 -20.70
C GLY A 114 12.49 -8.43 -19.58
N PHE A 115 12.88 -9.54 -18.95
CA PHE A 115 13.97 -9.58 -17.98
C PHE A 115 15.23 -10.07 -18.70
N THR A 116 16.35 -9.34 -18.55
CA THR A 116 17.68 -9.91 -18.81
C THR A 116 18.27 -10.25 -17.45
N ASP A 117 18.61 -11.52 -17.27
CA ASP A 117 19.25 -12.07 -16.07
C ASP A 117 20.60 -11.40 -15.75
#